data_AF-A0A3D2IGB1-F1
#
_entry.id   AF-A0A3D2IGB1-F1
#
_cell.length_a   1.000
_cell.length_b   1.000
_cell.length_c   1.000
_cell.angle_alpha   90.00
_cell.angle_beta   90.00
_cell.angle_gamma   90.00
#
_symmetry.space_group_name_H-M   'P 1'
#
loop_
_entity.id
_entity.type
_entity.pdbx_description
1 polymer ?
#
loop_
_entity_poly.entity_id
_entity_poly.type
_entity_poly.pdbx_seq_one_letter_code
_entity_poly.pdbx_strand_id
1 'polypeptide(L)'
;TKVVTTNEYIYALWLGKSISQIEEIVGKNESINPEIHVFDWSGNPIRKFLFNTSFISTFTVDKNYKRFIIVNEFSSDSILTFSYSDLIR
;
A
#
# COMPACT_ATOMS: atom_id res chain seq x y z
N THR A 1 6.67 -6.64 -2.73
CA THR A 1 5.45 -6.37 -3.52
C THR A 1 4.36 -7.32 -3.09
N LYS A 2 3.16 -6.82 -2.76
CA LYS A 2 2.01 -7.62 -2.31
C LYS A 2 0.82 -7.36 -3.23
N VAL A 3 0.06 -8.40 -3.53
CA VAL A 3 -1.23 -8.30 -4.23
C VAL A 3 -2.33 -8.81 -3.31
N VAL A 4 -3.46 -8.12 -3.32
CA VAL A 4 -4.70 -8.49 -2.63
C VAL A 4 -5.84 -8.34 -3.61
N THR A 5 -6.77 -9.28 -3.61
CA THR A 5 -7.91 -9.26 -4.54
C THR A 5 -9.22 -9.25 -3.77
N THR A 6 -10.23 -8.69 -4.41
CA THR A 6 -11.62 -8.77 -4.01
C THR A 6 -12.45 -9.27 -5.18
N ASN A 7 -13.76 -9.43 -5.00
CA ASN A 7 -14.63 -9.79 -6.13
C ASN A 7 -14.67 -8.68 -7.20
N GLU A 8 -14.35 -7.43 -6.83
CA GLU A 8 -14.46 -6.28 -7.73
C GLU A 8 -13.11 -5.86 -8.33
N TYR A 9 -12.03 -5.93 -7.56
CA TYR A 9 -10.77 -5.28 -7.91
C TYR A 9 -9.53 -6.08 -7.52
N ILE A 10 -8.43 -5.76 -8.20
CA ILE A 10 -7.07 -6.18 -7.86
C ILE A 10 -6.34 -4.99 -7.25
N TYR A 11 -5.70 -5.19 -6.10
CA TYR A 11 -4.90 -4.18 -5.41
C TYR A 11 -3.44 -4.61 -5.40
N ALA A 12 -2.54 -3.74 -5.84
CA ALA A 12 -1.11 -4.00 -5.89
C ALA A 12 -0.33 -2.93 -5.12
N LEU A 13 0.43 -3.35 -4.10
CA LEU A 13 1.37 -2.50 -3.40
C LEU A 13 2.63 -2.32 -4.23
N TRP A 14 2.93 -1.06 -4.56
CA TRP A 14 4.11 -0.64 -5.27
C TRP A 14 4.94 0.31 -4.42
N LEU A 15 6.25 0.04 -4.34
CA LEU A 15 7.19 0.82 -3.55
C LEU A 15 8.12 1.68 -4.42
N GLY A 16 7.94 1.67 -5.75
CA GLY A 16 8.74 2.51 -6.67
C GLY A 16 10.24 2.24 -6.68
N LYS A 17 10.69 1.13 -6.10
CA LYS A 17 12.10 0.78 -5.83
C LYS A 17 12.30 -0.73 -5.92
N SER A 18 13.50 -1.17 -6.28
CA SER A 18 13.91 -2.57 -6.14
C SER A 18 14.08 -2.95 -4.67
N ILE A 19 14.12 -4.25 -4.37
CA ILE A 19 14.39 -4.76 -3.01
C ILE A 19 15.73 -4.20 -2.49
N SER A 20 16.78 -4.24 -3.30
CA SER A 20 18.09 -3.70 -2.92
C SER A 20 18.06 -2.21 -2.59
N GLN A 21 17.28 -1.42 -3.32
CA GLN A 21 17.10 0.01 -3.03
C GLN A 21 16.31 0.24 -1.75
N ILE A 22 15.30 -0.59 -1.48
CA ILE A 22 14.50 -0.51 -0.24
C ILE A 22 15.39 -0.77 0.98
N GLU A 23 16.25 -1.79 0.94
CA GLU A 23 17.17 -2.12 2.04
C GLU A 23 18.12 -0.94 2.36
N GLU A 24 18.64 -0.28 1.33
CA GLU A 24 19.49 0.90 1.50
C GLU A 24 18.75 2.10 2.11
N ILE A 25 17.52 2.35 1.64
CA ILE A 25 16.68 3.48 2.07
C ILE A 25 16.21 3.30 3.51
N VAL A 26 15.79 2.08 3.89
CA VAL A 26 15.40 1.74 5.28
C VAL A 26 16.58 1.96 6.23
N GLY A 27 17.79 1.53 5.85
CA GLY A 27 19.00 1.75 6.65
C GLY A 27 19.37 3.24 6.83
N LYS A 28 18.85 4.12 5.97
CA LYS A 28 19.11 5.57 5.98
C LYS A 28 17.94 6.40 6.53
N ASN A 29 16.86 5.79 7.02
CA ASN A 29 15.63 6.46 7.46
C ASN A 29 15.01 7.38 6.40
N GLU A 30 15.16 7.05 5.12
CA GLU A 30 14.52 7.77 4.01
C GLU A 30 13.11 7.21 3.71
N SER A 31 12.20 8.03 3.15
CA SER A 31 10.81 7.62 2.88
C SER A 31 10.66 6.89 1.54
N ILE A 32 9.98 5.74 1.54
CA ILE A 32 9.74 4.91 0.34
C ILE A 32 8.45 5.35 -0.40
N ASN A 33 7.59 6.15 0.23
CA ASN A 33 6.33 6.66 -0.32
C ASN A 33 5.50 5.57 -1.02
N PRO A 34 4.98 4.60 -0.25
CA PRO A 34 4.26 3.45 -0.79
C PRO A 34 2.96 3.85 -1.47
N GLU A 35 2.68 3.17 -2.59
CA GLU A 35 1.46 3.36 -3.38
C GLU A 35 0.67 2.06 -3.47
N ILE A 36 -0.66 2.13 -3.42
CA ILE A 36 -1.52 1.00 -3.79
C ILE A 36 -2.25 1.34 -5.09
N HIS A 37 -1.97 0.56 -6.11
CA HIS A 37 -2.60 0.65 -7.42
C HIS A 37 -3.80 -0.31 -7.47
N VAL A 38 -4.89 0.13 -8.07
CA VAL A 38 -6.13 -0.63 -8.18
C VAL A 38 -6.47 -0.85 -9.65
N PHE A 39 -6.73 -2.10 -10.00
CA PHE A 39 -7.08 -2.53 -11.35
C PHE A 39 -8.43 -3.25 -11.36
N ASP A 40 -9.12 -3.21 -12.49
CA ASP A 40 -10.18 -4.17 -12.77
C ASP A 40 -9.59 -5.54 -13.15
N TRP A 41 -10.45 -6.55 -13.26
CA TRP A 41 -10.05 -7.91 -13.65
C TRP A 41 -9.60 -8.04 -15.11
N SER A 42 -9.81 -7.01 -15.94
CA SER A 42 -9.27 -6.92 -17.30
C SER A 42 -7.86 -6.32 -17.32
N GLY A 43 -7.35 -5.85 -16.17
CA GLY A 43 -6.03 -5.24 -16.04
C GLY A 43 -6.01 -3.73 -16.26
N ASN A 44 -7.17 -3.07 -16.42
CA ASN A 44 -7.21 -1.62 -16.60
C ASN A 44 -7.00 -0.91 -15.24
N PRO A 45 -6.20 0.17 -15.19
CA PRO A 45 -6.03 0.95 -13.96
C PRO A 45 -7.32 1.73 -13.65
N ILE A 46 -7.79 1.59 -12.41
CA ILE A 46 -9.00 2.26 -11.91
C ILE A 46 -8.63 3.47 -11.05
N ARG A 47 -7.68 3.30 -10.13
CA ARG A 47 -7.23 4.36 -9.21
C ARG A 47 -5.91 4.01 -8.54
N LYS A 48 -5.31 5.00 -7.90
CA LYS A 48 -4.17 4.85 -7.00
C LYS A 48 -4.49 5.46 -5.64
N PHE A 49 -3.86 4.92 -4.60
CA PHE A 49 -3.85 5.48 -3.25
C PHE A 49 -2.44 5.80 -2.81
N LEU A 50 -2.26 7.02 -2.29
CA LEU A 50 -1.03 7.47 -1.65
C LEU A 50 -1.21 7.44 -0.14
N PHE A 51 -0.20 6.93 0.58
CA PHE A 51 -0.24 6.79 2.03
C PHE A 51 0.71 7.79 2.68
N ASN A 52 0.26 8.44 3.75
CA ASN A 52 1.10 9.27 4.60
C ASN A 52 1.86 8.40 5.62
N THR A 53 2.59 7.41 5.14
CA THR A 53 3.43 6.51 5.94
C THR A 53 4.71 6.20 5.18
N SER A 54 5.83 6.08 5.88
CA SER A 54 7.14 5.90 5.26
C SER A 54 7.31 4.53 4.59
N PHE A 55 6.58 3.52 5.05
CA PHE A 55 6.70 2.15 4.58
C PHE A 55 5.43 1.32 4.79
N ILE A 56 5.20 0.35 3.90
CA ILE A 56 4.17 -0.69 4.04
C ILE A 56 4.81 -2.02 3.68
N SER A 57 4.86 -2.96 4.62
CA SER A 57 5.37 -4.31 4.36
C SER A 57 4.32 -5.20 3.71
N THR A 58 3.07 -5.09 4.18
CA THR A 58 1.91 -5.79 3.63
C THR A 58 0.62 -5.02 3.90
N PHE A 59 -0.45 -5.41 3.22
CA PHE A 59 -1.77 -4.83 3.43
C PHE A 59 -2.88 -5.85 3.15
N THR A 60 -4.09 -5.48 3.52
CA THR A 60 -5.35 -6.04 3.01
C THR A 60 -6.41 -4.94 2.93
N VAL A 61 -7.56 -5.27 2.37
CA VAL A 61 -8.74 -4.40 2.30
C VAL A 61 -9.87 -5.01 3.12
N ASP A 62 -10.69 -4.16 3.73
CA ASP A 62 -11.86 -4.65 4.46
C ASP A 62 -12.93 -5.21 3.52
N LYS A 63 -13.87 -6.00 4.07
CA LYS A 63 -14.92 -6.68 3.30
C LYS A 63 -15.85 -5.75 2.50
N ASN A 64 -15.86 -4.47 2.85
CA ASN A 64 -16.70 -3.46 2.21
C ASN A 64 -15.91 -2.61 1.22
N TYR A 65 -14.61 -2.87 1.05
CA TYR A 65 -13.71 -2.15 0.16
C TYR A 65 -13.65 -0.64 0.46
N LYS A 66 -13.72 -0.28 1.75
CA LYS A 66 -13.73 1.11 2.23
C LYS A 66 -12.49 1.47 3.02
N ARG A 67 -11.74 0.48 3.50
CA ARG A 67 -10.55 0.72 4.33
C ARG A 67 -9.42 -0.23 3.98
N PHE A 68 -8.20 0.27 4.13
CA PHE A 68 -6.98 -0.52 4.15
C PHE A 68 -6.60 -0.87 5.58
N ILE A 69 -6.14 -2.10 5.78
CA ILE A 69 -5.41 -2.52 6.97
C ILE A 69 -4.00 -2.79 6.51
N ILE A 70 -3.03 -2.04 7.02
CA ILE A 70 -1.63 -2.12 6.60
C ILE A 70 -0.75 -2.54 7.77
N VAL A 71 0.39 -3.13 7.45
CA VAL A 71 1.47 -3.37 8.40
C VAL A 71 2.66 -2.48 8.04
N ASN A 72 3.15 -1.73 9.02
CA ASN A 72 4.40 -0.97 8.93
C ASN A 72 5.32 -1.44 10.05
N GLU A 73 6.30 -2.27 9.72
CA GLU A 73 7.24 -2.85 10.70
C GLU A 73 8.23 -1.84 11.29
N PHE A 74 8.28 -0.62 10.76
CA PHE A 74 9.14 0.46 11.24
C PHE A 74 8.39 1.53 12.06
N SER A 75 7.07 1.37 12.22
CA SER A 75 6.23 2.25 13.04
C SER A 75 6.10 1.70 14.47
N SER A 76 5.95 2.58 15.46
CA SER A 76 5.60 2.16 16.83
C SER A 76 4.25 1.44 16.87
N ASP A 77 3.30 1.91 16.06
CA ASP A 77 2.04 1.23 15.77
C ASP A 77 2.21 0.43 14.48
N SER A 78 2.49 -0.86 14.64
CA SER A 78 2.83 -1.74 13.51
C SER A 78 1.65 -2.08 12.61
N ILE A 79 0.42 -1.89 13.08
CA ILE A 79 -0.81 -2.12 12.30
C ILE A 79 -1.61 -0.81 12.26
N LEU A 80 -1.84 -0.31 11.05
CA LEU A 80 -2.56 0.95 10.81
C LEU A 80 -3.80 0.69 9.95
N THR A 81 -4.85 1.51 10.14
CA THR A 81 -6.07 1.46 9.33
C THR A 81 -6.27 2.81 8.64
N PHE A 82 -6.56 2.79 7.34
CA PHE A 82 -6.84 3.99 6.55
C PHE A 82 -8.18 3.87 5.86
N SER A 83 -9.06 4.86 6.01
CA SER A 83 -10.28 4.93 5.20
C SER A 83 -9.96 5.51 3.83
N TYR A 84 -10.65 5.02 2.80
CA TYR A 84 -10.45 5.49 1.43
C TYR A 84 -10.80 6.97 1.25
N SER A 85 -11.68 7.50 2.10
CA SER A 85 -12.03 8.93 2.15
C SER A 85 -10.87 9.81 2.60
N ASP A 86 -9.94 9.26 3.37
CA ASP A 86 -8.89 10.01 4.05
C ASP A 86 -7.59 10.01 3.23
N LEU A 87 -7.55 9.21 2.15
CA LEU A 87 -6.40 9.04 1.28
C LEU A 87 -6.51 9.95 0.06
N ILE A 88 -5.37 10.54 -0.32
CA ILE A 88 -5.24 11.34 -1.53
C ILE A 88 -5.32 10.39 -2.74
N ARG A 89 -6.14 10.77 -3.72
CA ARG A 89 -6.36 10.05 -4.98
C ARG A 89 -5.50 10.60 -6.10
#